data_AF-A0A2T2U0C0-F1
#
_entry.id   AF-A0A2T2U0C0-F1
#
_cell.length_a   1.000
_cell.length_b   1.000
_cell.length_c   1.000
_cell.angle_alpha   90.00
_cell.angle_beta   90.00
_cell.angle_gamma   90.00
#
_symmetry.space_group_name_H-M   'P 1'
#
loop_
_entity.id
_entity.type
_entity.pdbx_description
1 polymer ?
#
loop_
_entity_poly.entity_id
_entity_poly.type
_entity_poly.pdbx_seq_one_letter_code
_entity_poly.pdbx_strand_id
1 'polypeptide(L)'
;MGMALWDVFSDNHDVVDPDGVAYNLGTFRGSAGTIAEVLNETYDLGRRYTYIDFYMGAALAEDDESFRSVYEWIFRRLYERDCDWHYTFPRLYLMSFDQPEDEGPDDPAAYDPSASVERDLEREEKEEEIEELRKELDQMHREAVEKAKDEPPPLVVQAYERVFGEWPSGWPPTTE
;
A
#
# COMPACT_ATOMS: atom_id res chain seq x y z
N MET A 1 -5.01 5.84 -15.60
CA MET A 1 -5.40 4.41 -15.57
C MET A 1 -4.48 3.59 -14.66
N GLY A 2 -3.17 3.55 -14.88
CA GLY A 2 -2.24 2.82 -13.99
C GLY A 2 -2.30 3.25 -12.52
N MET A 3 -2.35 4.57 -12.27
CA MET A 3 -2.55 5.14 -10.93
C MET A 3 -3.89 4.73 -10.32
N ALA A 4 -5.02 5.00 -10.99
CA ALA A 4 -6.33 4.60 -10.48
C ALA A 4 -6.48 3.09 -10.17
N LEU A 5 -5.83 2.23 -10.95
CA LEU A 5 -5.81 0.78 -10.67
C LEU A 5 -4.90 0.44 -9.49
N TRP A 6 -3.78 1.14 -9.31
CA TRP A 6 -2.97 0.98 -8.11
C TRP A 6 -3.70 1.48 -6.87
N ASP A 7 -4.34 2.66 -6.91
CA ASP A 7 -5.12 3.19 -5.79
C ASP A 7 -6.18 2.16 -5.37
N VAL A 8 -6.96 1.63 -6.31
CA VAL A 8 -8.05 0.69 -5.96
C VAL A 8 -7.55 -0.69 -5.52
N PHE A 9 -6.51 -1.26 -6.15
CA PHE A 9 -6.14 -2.67 -5.93
C PHE A 9 -4.85 -2.87 -5.11
N SER A 10 -4.15 -1.82 -4.70
CA SER A 10 -2.77 -1.95 -4.23
C SER A 10 -2.25 -0.87 -3.27
N ASP A 11 -2.86 0.31 -3.16
CA ASP A 11 -2.44 1.36 -2.21
C ASP A 11 -2.88 1.05 -0.76
N ASN A 12 -2.52 -0.14 -0.29
CA ASN A 12 -2.98 -0.74 0.97
C ASN A 12 -4.49 -1.00 1.03
N HIS A 13 -5.21 -0.81 -0.07
CA HIS A 13 -6.63 -1.09 -0.20
C HIS A 13 -6.85 -2.47 -0.80
N ASP A 14 -7.92 -3.14 -0.39
CA ASP A 14 -8.24 -4.50 -0.82
C ASP A 14 -9.55 -4.52 -1.60
N VAL A 15 -9.51 -5.04 -2.82
CA VAL A 15 -10.73 -5.46 -3.53
C VAL A 15 -11.04 -6.88 -3.09
N VAL A 16 -12.26 -7.14 -2.64
CA VAL A 16 -12.68 -8.42 -2.06
C VAL A 16 -13.77 -9.03 -2.94
N ASP A 17 -13.68 -10.31 -3.27
CA ASP A 17 -14.77 -11.01 -3.98
C ASP A 17 -15.94 -11.41 -3.05
N PRO A 18 -17.05 -11.94 -3.60
CA PRO A 18 -18.18 -12.39 -2.78
C PRO A 18 -17.82 -13.47 -1.74
N ASP A 19 -16.73 -14.20 -1.95
CA ASP A 19 -16.26 -15.25 -1.04
C ASP A 19 -15.33 -14.69 0.06
N GLY A 20 -15.03 -13.38 0.04
CA GLY A 20 -14.18 -12.72 1.02
C GLY A 20 -12.69 -12.76 0.68
N VAL A 21 -12.30 -13.15 -0.53
CA VAL A 21 -10.90 -13.25 -0.94
C VAL A 21 -10.42 -11.90 -1.50
N ALA A 22 -9.33 -11.39 -0.94
CA ALA A 22 -8.70 -10.15 -1.41
C ALA A 22 -7.89 -10.37 -2.70
N TYR A 23 -8.08 -9.47 -3.67
CA TYR A 23 -7.34 -9.39 -4.93
C TYR A 23 -6.26 -8.33 -4.80
N ASN A 24 -5.03 -8.70 -5.14
CA ASN A 24 -3.90 -7.79 -5.12
C ASN A 24 -3.17 -7.83 -6.46
N LEU A 25 -3.08 -6.67 -7.14
CA LEU A 25 -2.34 -6.52 -8.40
C LEU A 25 -0.83 -6.31 -8.21
N GLY A 26 -0.39 -6.26 -6.96
CA GLY A 26 0.99 -6.13 -6.53
C GLY A 26 1.44 -4.67 -6.48
N THR A 27 2.64 -4.42 -7.01
CA THR A 27 3.21 -3.07 -7.00
C THR A 27 2.62 -2.22 -8.12
N PHE A 28 2.87 -0.90 -8.11
CA PHE A 28 2.64 -0.02 -9.26
C PHE A 28 3.12 -0.62 -10.60
N ARG A 29 4.28 -1.29 -10.60
CA ARG A 29 4.82 -1.94 -11.80
C ARG A 29 4.02 -3.18 -12.18
N GLY A 30 3.53 -3.93 -11.19
CA GLY A 30 2.61 -5.06 -11.38
C GLY A 30 1.31 -4.59 -12.03
N SER A 31 0.61 -3.63 -11.42
CA SER A 31 -0.65 -3.09 -11.95
C SER A 31 -0.48 -2.49 -13.36
N ALA A 32 0.60 -1.75 -13.61
CA ALA A 32 0.92 -1.22 -14.94
C ALA A 32 1.24 -2.34 -15.95
N GLY A 33 1.91 -3.41 -15.50
CA GLY A 33 2.19 -4.61 -16.28
C GLY A 33 0.91 -5.32 -16.69
N THR A 34 -0.01 -5.56 -15.75
CA THR A 34 -1.31 -6.18 -16.01
C THR A 34 -2.10 -5.42 -17.08
N ILE A 35 -2.11 -4.09 -17.04
CA ILE A 35 -2.78 -3.27 -18.09
C ILE A 35 -2.12 -3.49 -19.45
N ALA A 36 -0.78 -3.47 -19.49
CA ALA A 36 -0.03 -3.68 -20.73
C ALA A 36 -0.31 -5.07 -21.30
N GLU A 37 -0.31 -6.11 -20.47
CA GLU A 37 -0.62 -7.49 -20.86
C GLU A 37 -2.04 -7.60 -21.41
N VAL A 38 -3.06 -7.16 -20.66
CA VAL A 38 -4.46 -7.21 -21.10
C VAL A 38 -4.66 -6.48 -22.42
N LEU A 39 -4.09 -5.29 -22.59
CA LEU A 39 -4.24 -4.52 -23.83
C LEU A 39 -3.55 -5.20 -25.02
N ASN A 40 -2.34 -5.72 -24.81
CA ASN A 40 -1.58 -6.43 -25.84
C ASN A 40 -2.24 -7.75 -26.26
N GLU A 41 -2.95 -8.41 -25.35
CA GLU A 41 -3.61 -9.71 -25.60
C GLU A 41 -5.03 -9.55 -26.16
N THR A 42 -5.76 -8.54 -25.71
CA THR A 42 -7.18 -8.36 -26.04
C THR A 42 -7.40 -7.60 -27.34
N TYR A 43 -6.51 -6.65 -27.68
CA TYR A 43 -6.71 -5.72 -28.78
C TYR A 43 -5.53 -5.70 -29.75
N ASP A 44 -5.80 -5.74 -31.06
CA ASP A 44 -4.79 -5.49 -32.08
C ASP A 44 -4.62 -3.98 -32.30
N LEU A 45 -3.80 -3.37 -31.45
CA LEU A 45 -3.61 -1.91 -31.41
C LEU A 45 -2.47 -1.42 -32.32
N GLY A 46 -1.84 -2.30 -33.11
CA GLY A 46 -0.71 -1.95 -33.99
C GLY A 46 0.56 -1.49 -33.27
N ARG A 47 0.56 -1.50 -31.93
CA ARG A 47 1.71 -1.27 -31.05
C ARG A 47 1.64 -2.23 -29.87
N ARG A 48 2.80 -2.60 -29.34
CA ARG A 48 2.89 -3.27 -28.05
C ARG A 48 3.18 -2.27 -26.95
N TYR A 49 2.49 -2.41 -25.84
CA TYR A 49 2.70 -1.66 -24.63
C TYR A 49 3.57 -2.46 -23.66
N THR A 50 4.28 -1.76 -22.81
CA THR A 50 5.02 -2.30 -21.67
C THR A 50 4.47 -1.67 -20.39
N TYR A 51 4.87 -2.20 -19.23
CA TYR A 51 4.48 -1.58 -17.96
C TYR A 51 4.91 -0.09 -17.91
N ILE A 52 5.98 0.32 -18.60
CA ILE A 52 6.46 1.71 -18.64
C ILE A 52 5.41 2.65 -19.25
N ASP A 53 4.64 2.18 -20.24
CA ASP A 53 3.59 2.98 -20.88
C ASP A 53 2.44 3.35 -19.94
N PHE A 54 2.27 2.59 -18.85
CA PHE A 54 1.25 2.81 -17.82
C PHE A 54 1.84 3.11 -16.44
N TYR A 55 3.17 3.15 -16.33
CA TYR A 55 3.89 3.45 -15.11
C TYR A 55 3.82 4.96 -14.87
N MET A 56 2.88 5.37 -14.03
CA MET A 56 2.81 6.73 -13.51
C MET A 56 3.38 6.67 -12.08
N GLY A 57 4.66 7.00 -11.92
CA GLY A 57 5.22 7.19 -10.58
C GLY A 57 4.47 8.32 -9.86
N ALA A 58 4.38 8.24 -8.53
CA ALA A 58 3.67 9.18 -7.66
C ALA A 58 4.17 10.65 -7.69
N ALA A 59 5.05 11.02 -8.62
CA ALA A 59 5.79 12.28 -8.55
C ALA A 59 5.06 13.51 -9.13
N LEU A 60 3.99 13.37 -9.94
CA LEU A 60 3.50 14.50 -10.75
C LEU A 60 1.98 14.58 -11.01
N ALA A 61 1.15 13.70 -10.46
CA ALA A 61 -0.30 13.87 -10.61
C ALA A 61 -0.86 14.49 -9.33
N GLU A 62 -1.17 15.79 -9.39
CA GLU A 62 -2.15 16.37 -8.47
C GLU A 62 -3.49 15.64 -8.66
N ASP A 63 -4.31 15.57 -7.61
CA ASP A 63 -5.68 15.06 -7.64
C ASP A 63 -6.49 15.78 -8.75
N ASP A 64 -6.45 15.23 -9.95
CA ASP A 64 -7.19 15.73 -11.09
C ASP A 64 -8.59 15.11 -11.04
N GLU A 65 -9.64 15.95 -10.97
CA GLU A 65 -11.03 15.49 -10.99
C GLU A 65 -11.36 14.56 -12.17
N SER A 66 -10.56 14.57 -13.24
CA SER A 66 -10.67 13.62 -14.36
C SER A 66 -10.53 12.15 -13.94
N PHE A 67 -9.86 11.84 -12.82
CA PHE A 67 -9.79 10.48 -12.29
C PHE A 67 -11.11 9.99 -11.67
N ARG A 68 -12.00 10.90 -11.25
CA ARG A 68 -13.28 10.54 -10.62
C ARG A 68 -14.10 9.60 -11.51
N SER A 69 -14.23 9.92 -12.80
CA SER A 69 -14.97 9.07 -13.75
C SER A 69 -14.31 7.71 -13.98
N VAL A 70 -12.98 7.63 -13.83
CA VAL A 70 -12.23 6.36 -13.91
C VAL A 70 -12.49 5.51 -12.67
N TYR A 71 -12.42 6.10 -11.47
CA TYR A 71 -12.76 5.39 -10.23
C TYR A 71 -14.21 4.91 -10.24
N GLU A 72 -15.17 5.78 -10.58
CA GLU A 72 -16.59 5.39 -10.69
C GLU A 72 -16.78 4.24 -11.69
N TRP A 73 -16.05 4.26 -12.81
CA TRP A 73 -16.09 3.16 -13.78
C TRP A 73 -15.54 1.85 -13.20
N ILE A 74 -14.39 1.89 -12.50
CA ILE A 74 -13.81 0.71 -11.84
C ILE A 74 -14.79 0.17 -10.78
N PHE A 75 -15.30 1.02 -9.90
CA PHE A 75 -16.23 0.60 -8.85
C PHE A 75 -17.54 0.04 -9.40
N ARG A 76 -18.07 0.59 -10.51
CA ARG A 76 -19.23 -0.02 -11.18
C ARG A 76 -18.93 -1.43 -11.66
N ARG A 77 -17.72 -1.69 -12.15
CA ARG A 77 -17.32 -3.05 -12.56
C ARG A 77 -17.20 -4.01 -11.39
N LEU A 78 -16.76 -3.53 -10.23
CA LEU A 78 -16.70 -4.30 -8.99
C LEU A 78 -18.11 -4.60 -8.47
N TYR A 79 -18.97 -3.58 -8.41
CA TYR A 79 -20.38 -3.72 -8.03
C TYR A 79 -21.14 -4.71 -8.94
N GLU A 80 -20.94 -4.64 -10.26
CA GLU A 80 -21.52 -5.59 -11.23
C GLU A 80 -21.09 -7.06 -11.01
N ARG A 81 -20.00 -7.30 -10.25
CA ARG A 81 -19.42 -8.61 -9.98
C ARG A 81 -19.61 -9.06 -8.52
N ASP A 82 -20.41 -8.32 -7.75
CA ASP A 82 -20.59 -8.51 -6.31
C ASP A 82 -19.27 -8.44 -5.51
N CYS A 83 -18.26 -7.72 -6.05
CA CYS A 83 -17.02 -7.45 -5.31
C CYS A 83 -17.19 -6.21 -4.42
N ASP A 84 -16.53 -6.22 -3.27
CA ASP A 84 -16.44 -5.12 -2.32
C ASP A 84 -15.04 -4.49 -2.31
N TRP A 85 -14.88 -3.37 -1.62
CA TRP A 85 -13.62 -2.67 -1.50
C TRP A 85 -13.39 -2.14 -0.07
N HIS A 86 -12.27 -2.53 0.51
CA HIS A 86 -11.85 -2.12 1.84
C HIS A 86 -10.79 -1.03 1.73
N TYR A 87 -11.09 0.12 2.31
CA TYR A 87 -10.16 1.23 2.41
C TYR A 87 -9.31 1.08 3.67
N THR A 88 -8.00 1.19 3.50
CA THR A 88 -7.03 1.23 4.61
C THR A 88 -6.41 2.61 4.66
N PHE A 89 -6.56 3.33 5.76
CA PHE A 89 -5.95 4.64 5.90
C PHE A 89 -4.41 4.53 5.90
N PRO A 90 -3.68 5.42 5.18
CA PRO A 90 -2.23 5.34 5.10
C PRO A 90 -1.55 5.30 6.46
N ARG A 91 -0.71 4.27 6.66
CA ARG A 91 0.14 4.13 7.85
C ARG A 91 1.56 3.79 7.43
N LEU A 92 2.51 4.56 7.96
CA LEU A 92 3.93 4.33 7.74
C LEU A 92 4.44 3.32 8.77
N TYR A 93 5.18 2.33 8.30
CA TYR A 93 5.79 1.31 9.14
C TYR A 93 7.30 1.25 8.89
N LEU A 94 8.06 0.97 9.95
CA LEU A 94 9.49 0.64 9.84
C LEU A 94 9.64 -0.85 9.54
N MET A 95 10.23 -1.16 8.39
CA MET A 95 10.69 -2.51 8.07
C MET A 95 12.20 -2.59 8.30
N SER A 96 12.64 -3.53 9.13
CA SER A 96 14.05 -3.93 9.19
C SER A 96 14.31 -5.03 8.15
N PHE A 97 15.45 -4.93 7.47
CA PHE A 97 15.93 -5.96 6.55
C PHE A 97 17.09 -6.76 7.14
N ASP A 98 17.30 -6.68 8.45
CA ASP A 98 18.34 -7.42 9.12
C ASP A 98 18.10 -8.92 8.94
N GLN A 99 19.08 -9.59 8.34
CA GLN A 99 19.12 -11.04 8.31
C GLN A 99 19.44 -11.53 9.73
N PRO A 100 18.88 -12.67 10.18
CA PRO A 100 19.37 -13.31 11.39
C PRO A 100 20.88 -13.50 11.21
N GLU A 101 21.67 -12.93 12.11
CA GLU A 101 23.13 -13.03 12.09
C GLU A 101 23.50 -14.52 12.00
N ASP A 102 24.39 -14.86 11.07
CA ASP A 102 25.06 -16.15 11.03
C ASP A 102 25.50 -16.52 12.46
N GLU A 103 25.18 -17.75 12.88
CA GLU A 103 25.66 -18.30 14.15
C GLU A 103 27.16 -17.99 14.27
N GLY A 104 27.57 -17.43 15.41
CA GLY A 104 28.93 -16.94 15.62
C GLY A 104 30.01 -17.98 15.25
N PRO A 105 31.29 -17.58 15.18
CA PRO A 105 32.35 -18.47 14.68
C PRO A 105 32.27 -19.86 15.34
N ASP A 106 32.25 -20.92 14.53
CA ASP A 106 32.17 -22.33 14.96
C ASP A 106 33.24 -22.73 16.01
N ASP A 107 34.28 -21.91 16.19
CA ASP A 107 35.38 -22.11 17.13
C ASP A 107 35.16 -21.33 18.45
N PRO A 108 34.91 -22.03 19.58
CA PRO A 108 34.76 -21.42 20.90
C PRO A 108 36.00 -20.64 21.37
N ALA A 109 37.19 -20.90 20.80
CA ALA A 109 38.41 -20.18 21.13
C ALA A 109 38.53 -18.80 20.48
N ALA A 110 37.70 -18.51 19.47
CA ALA A 110 37.60 -17.20 18.82
C ALA A 110 36.52 -16.31 19.46
N TYR A 111 35.81 -16.81 20.49
CA TYR A 111 34.82 -16.05 21.22
C TYR A 111 35.49 -14.99 22.11
N ASP A 112 35.21 -13.72 21.83
CA ASP A 112 35.59 -12.60 22.67
C ASP A 112 34.37 -12.12 23.48
N PRO A 113 34.34 -12.33 24.82
CA PRO A 113 33.24 -11.88 25.67
C PRO A 113 33.04 -10.36 25.66
N SER A 114 34.11 -9.57 25.52
CA SER A 114 34.02 -8.11 25.44
C SER A 114 33.27 -7.69 24.19
N ALA A 115 33.63 -8.27 23.05
CA ALA A 115 32.98 -8.01 21.77
C ALA A 115 31.54 -8.55 21.71
N SER A 116 31.19 -9.56 22.51
CA SER A 116 29.80 -10.02 22.63
C SER A 116 28.95 -9.03 23.43
N VAL A 117 29.44 -8.57 24.58
CA VAL A 117 28.73 -7.60 25.42
C VAL A 117 28.57 -6.26 24.71
N GLU A 118 29.59 -5.80 23.98
CA GLU A 118 29.50 -4.57 23.16
C GLU A 118 28.43 -4.70 22.06
N ARG A 119 28.36 -5.85 21.37
CA ARG A 119 27.30 -6.13 20.38
C ARG A 119 25.90 -6.20 20.99
N ASP A 120 25.78 -6.77 22.19
CA ASP A 120 24.50 -6.84 22.89
C ASP A 120 24.03 -5.43 23.29
N LEU A 121 24.93 -4.56 23.78
CA LEU A 121 24.63 -3.16 24.09
C LEU A 121 24.24 -2.36 22.84
N GLU A 122 24.97 -2.50 21.73
CA GLU A 122 24.62 -1.83 20.47
C GLU A 122 23.26 -2.30 19.92
N ARG A 123 22.89 -3.56 20.16
CA ARG A 123 21.59 -4.10 19.77
C ARG A 123 20.48 -3.52 20.64
N GLU A 124 20.67 -3.47 21.96
CA GLU A 124 19.72 -2.84 22.88
C GLU A 124 19.49 -1.37 22.51
N GLU A 125 20.55 -0.59 22.25
CA GLU A 125 20.43 0.81 21.84
C GLU A 125 19.65 0.97 20.51
N LYS A 126 19.91 0.10 19.52
CA LYS A 126 19.16 0.10 18.26
C LYS A 126 17.70 -0.28 18.44
N GLU A 127 17.41 -1.25 19.30
CA GLU A 127 16.04 -1.66 19.60
C GLU A 127 15.27 -0.53 20.27
N GLU A 128 15.90 0.19 21.20
CA GLU A 128 15.34 1.39 21.83
C GLU A 128 15.06 2.49 20.80
N GLU A 129 16.03 2.79 19.91
CA GLU A 129 15.86 3.80 18.85
C GLU A 129 14.72 3.42 17.88
N ILE A 130 14.63 2.15 17.49
CA ILE A 130 13.53 1.65 16.64
C ILE A 130 12.19 1.78 17.36
N GLU A 131 12.13 1.50 18.66
CA GLU A 131 10.90 1.63 19.44
C GLU A 131 10.45 3.10 19.55
N GLU A 132 11.39 4.03 19.77
CA GLU A 132 11.09 5.47 19.76
C GLU A 132 10.55 5.92 18.41
N LEU A 133 11.21 5.56 17.30
CA LEU A 133 10.75 5.91 15.96
C LEU A 133 9.37 5.29 15.64
N ARG A 134 9.09 4.07 16.10
CA ARG A 134 7.74 3.46 15.98
C ARG A 134 6.69 4.30 16.70
N LYS A 135 6.97 4.75 17.92
CA LYS A 135 6.05 5.62 18.69
C LYS A 135 5.80 6.95 17.97
N GLU A 136 6.84 7.54 17.37
CA GLU A 136 6.70 8.76 16.58
C GLU A 136 5.81 8.54 15.34
N LEU A 137 6.04 7.47 14.58
CA LEU A 137 5.20 7.13 13.42
C LEU A 137 3.74 6.89 13.80
N ASP A 138 3.49 6.19 14.91
CA ASP A 138 2.14 5.97 15.44
C ASP A 138 1.48 7.27 15.92
N GLN A 139 2.25 8.21 16.46
CA GLN A 139 1.75 9.54 16.77
C GLN A 139 1.36 10.30 15.49
N MET A 140 2.23 10.33 14.48
CA MET A 140 1.92 10.99 13.21
C MET A 140 0.68 10.39 12.55
N HIS A 141 0.51 9.06 12.61
CA HIS A 141 -0.67 8.38 12.08
C HIS A 141 -1.94 8.84 12.81
N ARG A 142 -1.93 8.88 14.15
CA ARG A 142 -3.08 9.39 14.92
C ARG A 142 -3.42 10.84 14.57
N GLU A 143 -2.42 11.70 14.44
CA GLU A 143 -2.60 13.10 14.04
C GLU A 143 -3.18 13.21 12.62
N ALA A 144 -2.71 12.36 11.69
CA ALA A 144 -3.23 12.30 10.32
C ALA A 144 -4.68 11.81 10.26
N VAL A 145 -5.04 10.80 11.07
CA VAL A 145 -6.43 10.31 11.18
C VAL A 145 -7.36 11.40 11.71
N GLU A 146 -6.95 12.11 12.76
CA GLU A 146 -7.75 13.23 13.29
C GLU A 146 -7.93 14.34 12.26
N LYS A 147 -6.86 14.71 11.54
CA LYS A 147 -6.93 15.71 10.47
C LYS A 147 -7.85 15.27 9.32
N ALA A 148 -7.80 14.00 8.94
CA ALA A 148 -8.60 13.45 7.85
C ALA A 148 -10.12 13.43 8.15
N LYS A 149 -10.53 13.46 9.43
CA LYS A 149 -11.95 13.58 9.81
C LYS A 149 -12.54 14.96 9.47
N ASP A 150 -11.70 16.00 9.43
CA ASP A 150 -12.11 17.38 9.14
C ASP A 150 -11.99 17.75 7.65
N GLU A 151 -11.26 16.94 6.88
CA GLU A 151 -11.04 17.14 5.44
C GLU A 151 -12.05 16.36 4.58
N PRO A 152 -12.31 16.79 3.33
CA PRO A 152 -13.12 16.00 2.42
C PRO A 152 -12.46 14.64 2.15
N PRO A 153 -13.24 13.55 2.03
CA PRO A 153 -12.69 12.24 1.73
C PRO A 153 -11.88 12.22 0.42
N PRO A 154 -10.88 11.33 0.28
CA PRO A 154 -10.15 11.16 -0.97
C PRO A 154 -11.08 10.92 -2.18
N LEU A 155 -10.65 11.32 -3.38
CA LEU A 155 -11.45 11.16 -4.60
C LEU A 155 -11.89 9.71 -4.85
N VAL A 156 -11.03 8.74 -4.54
CA VAL A 156 -11.33 7.31 -4.64
C VAL A 156 -12.47 6.90 -3.69
N VAL A 157 -12.46 7.38 -2.44
CA VAL A 157 -13.51 7.12 -1.44
C VAL A 157 -14.83 7.79 -1.84
N GLN A 158 -14.78 9.01 -2.36
CA GLN A 158 -15.98 9.68 -2.90
C GLN A 158 -16.58 8.92 -4.09
N ALA A 159 -15.74 8.35 -4.96
CA ALA A 159 -16.21 7.59 -6.11
C ALA A 159 -16.85 6.26 -5.69
N TYR A 160 -16.33 5.61 -4.65
CA TYR A 160 -16.96 4.44 -4.06
C TYR A 160 -18.37 4.77 -3.53
N GLU A 161 -18.50 5.80 -2.71
CA GLU A 161 -19.78 6.20 -2.11
C GLU A 161 -20.85 6.50 -3.17
N ARG A 162 -20.47 7.12 -4.28
CA ARG A 162 -21.40 7.37 -5.40
C ARG A 162 -21.91 6.11 -6.11
N VAL A 163 -21.12 5.05 -6.13
CA VAL A 163 -21.47 3.81 -6.84
C VAL A 163 -22.21 2.84 -5.90
N PHE A 164 -21.71 2.65 -4.69
CA PHE A 164 -22.25 1.71 -3.71
C PHE A 164 -23.36 2.32 -2.84
N GLY A 165 -23.41 3.66 -2.73
CA GLY A 165 -24.39 4.37 -1.91
C GLY A 165 -24.07 4.39 -0.41
N GLU A 166 -22.90 3.87 -0.02
CA GLU A 166 -22.39 3.83 1.35
C GLU A 166 -20.88 4.07 1.39
N TRP A 167 -20.34 4.36 2.57
CA TRP A 167 -18.90 4.52 2.74
C TRP A 167 -18.20 3.15 2.72
N PRO A 168 -16.99 3.05 2.17
CA PRO A 168 -16.25 1.80 2.18
C PRO A 168 -15.87 1.44 3.62
N SER A 169 -15.68 0.15 3.86
CA SER A 169 -15.10 -0.31 5.12
C SER A 169 -13.74 0.37 5.37
N GLY A 170 -13.50 0.83 6.60
CA GLY A 170 -12.31 1.59 6.99
C GLY A 170 -12.39 3.10 6.75
N TRP A 171 -13.52 3.62 6.24
CA TRP A 171 -13.82 5.05 6.22
C TRP A 171 -15.13 5.37 6.99
N PRO A 172 -15.18 6.40 7.86
CA PRO A 172 -14.07 7.27 8.26
C PRO A 172 -13.00 6.49 9.05
N PRO A 173 -11.73 6.92 8.98
CA PRO A 173 -10.65 6.22 9.65
C PRO A 173 -10.82 6.26 11.16
N THR A 174 -10.66 5.11 11.81
CA THR A 174 -10.59 4.96 13.26
C THR A 174 -9.14 4.82 13.71
N THR A 175 -8.86 5.16 14.97
CA THR A 175 -7.53 5.15 15.57
C THR A 175 -7.11 3.80 16.17
N GLU A 176 -7.76 2.69 15.79
CA GLU A 176 -7.46 1.35 16.31
C GLU A 176 -6.10 0.80 15.87
#